data_AF-A0A4Q5H2C6-F1
#
_entry.id   AF-A0A4Q5H2C6-F1
#
_cell.length_a   1.000
_cell.length_b   1.000
_cell.length_c   1.000
_cell.angle_alpha   90.00
_cell.angle_beta   90.00
_cell.angle_gamma   90.00
#
_symmetry.space_group_name_H-M   'P 1'
#
loop_
_entity.id
_entity.type
_entity.pdbx_description
1 polymer ?
#
loop_
_entity_poly.entity_id
_entity_poly.type
_entity_poly.pdbx_seq_one_letter_code
_entity_poly.pdbx_strand_id
1 'polypeptide(L)'
;MIYCAIIAFFLCFVFIFYISRHSWATTAKEEGVAIAMISEGLGHSSEKVTNVYLASFNNNAMSKANRKVISRIYPKKKKKR
;
A
#
# COMPACT_ATOMS: atom_id res chain seq x y z
N MET A 1 -20.32 0.81 -30.49
CA MET A 1 -20.22 -0.21 -29.41
C MET A 1 -18.76 -0.55 -29.07
N ILE A 2 -17.86 -0.71 -30.05
CA ILE A 2 -16.42 -1.01 -29.82
C ILE A 2 -15.70 0.05 -28.96
N TYR A 3 -15.89 1.35 -29.24
CA TYR A 3 -15.27 2.43 -28.44
C TYR A 3 -15.69 2.42 -26.97
N CYS A 4 -16.96 2.09 -26.69
CA CYS A 4 -17.46 2.02 -25.32
C CYS A 4 -16.80 0.86 -24.55
N ALA A 5 -16.60 -0.29 -25.19
CA ALA A 5 -15.92 -1.43 -24.59
C ALA A 5 -14.43 -1.15 -24.32
N ILE A 6 -13.74 -0.44 -25.23
CA ILE A 6 -12.34 -0.04 -25.06
C ILE A 6 -12.20 0.94 -23.89
N ILE A 7 -13.07 1.97 -23.83
CA ILE A 7 -13.08 2.94 -22.72
C ILE A 7 -13.37 2.24 -21.40
N ALA A 8 -14.35 1.33 -21.35
CA ALA A 8 -14.68 0.57 -20.15
C ALA A 8 -13.51 -0.33 -19.68
N PHE A 9 -12.76 -0.93 -20.61
CA PHE A 9 -11.58 -1.74 -20.29
C PHE A 9 -10.48 -0.90 -19.61
N PHE A 10 -10.16 0.28 -20.16
CA PHE A 10 -9.16 1.17 -19.57
C PHE A 10 -9.61 1.74 -18.22
N LEU A 11 -10.88 2.13 -18.10
CA LEU A 11 -11.44 2.63 -16.83
C LEU A 11 -11.42 1.56 -15.75
N CYS A 12 -11.75 0.31 -16.08
CA CYS A 12 -11.71 -0.81 -15.15
C CYS A 12 -10.31 -1.01 -14.59
N PHE A 13 -9.29 -1.01 -15.46
CA PHE A 13 -7.90 -1.14 -15.03
C PHE A 13 -7.50 -0.01 -14.07
N VAL A 14 -7.72 1.25 -14.44
CA VAL A 14 -7.39 2.41 -13.59
C VAL A 14 -8.09 2.35 -12.24
N PHE A 15 -9.37 1.96 -12.24
CA PHE A 15 -10.17 1.85 -11.02
C PHE A 15 -9.67 0.76 -10.08
N ILE A 16 -9.25 -0.39 -10.61
CA ILE A 16 -8.67 -1.48 -9.82
C ILE A 16 -7.41 -1.02 -9.09
N PHE A 17 -6.46 -0.37 -9.78
CA PHE A 17 -5.24 0.12 -9.13
C PHE A 17 -5.53 1.18 -8.07
N TYR A 18 -6.45 2.11 -8.37
CA TYR A 18 -6.85 3.14 -7.43
C TYR A 18 -7.41 2.54 -6.13
N ILE A 19 -8.35 1.61 -6.25
CA ILE A 19 -8.94 0.92 -5.08
C ILE A 19 -7.88 0.10 -4.34
N SER A 20 -7.06 -0.69 -5.02
CA SER A 20 -6.04 -1.51 -4.37
C SER A 20 -5.04 -0.67 -3.57
N ARG A 21 -4.60 0.47 -4.14
CA ARG A 21 -3.68 1.41 -3.47
C ARG A 21 -4.32 2.06 -2.25
N HIS A 22 -5.57 2.53 -2.38
CA HIS A 22 -6.32 3.12 -1.27
C HIS A 22 -6.61 2.09 -0.16
N SER A 23 -6.95 0.86 -0.54
CA SER A 23 -7.19 -0.24 0.38
C SER A 23 -5.94 -0.55 1.21
N TRP A 24 -4.78 -0.74 0.55
CA TRP A 24 -3.52 -0.98 1.24
C TRP A 24 -3.16 0.16 2.21
N ALA A 25 -3.26 1.42 1.78
CA ALA A 25 -2.94 2.57 2.61
C ALA A 25 -3.84 2.69 3.84
N THR A 26 -5.14 2.38 3.67
CA THR A 26 -6.12 2.40 4.75
C THR A 26 -5.82 1.30 5.76
N THR A 27 -5.59 0.06 5.31
CA THR A 27 -5.22 -1.04 6.21
C THR A 27 -3.89 -0.79 6.90
N ALA A 28 -2.89 -0.23 6.21
CA ALA A 28 -1.61 0.13 6.83
C ALA A 28 -1.80 1.17 7.95
N LYS A 29 -2.66 2.17 7.74
CA LYS A 29 -3.00 3.18 8.74
C LYS A 29 -3.69 2.56 9.96
N GLU A 30 -4.67 1.68 9.76
CA GLU A 30 -5.37 0.97 10.84
C GLU A 30 -4.42 0.08 11.66
N GLU A 31 -3.45 -0.53 10.99
CA GLU A 31 -2.39 -1.31 11.62
C GLU A 31 -1.30 -0.41 12.26
N GLY A 32 -1.47 0.91 12.32
CA GLY A 32 -0.56 1.82 12.99
C GLY A 32 0.79 2.00 12.30
N VAL A 33 0.86 1.77 10.98
CA VAL A 33 2.03 2.15 10.17
C VAL A 33 2.09 3.68 10.08
N ALA A 34 3.29 4.25 10.26
CA ALA A 34 3.48 5.69 10.20
C ALA A 34 3.06 6.26 8.84
N ILE A 35 2.36 7.40 8.83
CA ILE A 35 1.88 8.06 7.60
C ILE A 35 3.04 8.38 6.65
N ALA A 36 4.22 8.71 7.18
CA ALA A 36 5.44 8.91 6.38
C ALA A 36 5.85 7.65 5.60
N MET A 37 5.74 6.47 6.22
CA MET A 37 6.05 5.18 5.57
C MET A 37 4.99 4.78 4.55
N ILE A 38 3.72 5.09 4.82
CA ILE A 38 2.63 4.91 3.85
C ILE A 38 2.85 5.83 2.65
N SER A 39 3.15 7.12 2.87
CA SER A 39 3.43 8.11 1.82
C SER A 39 4.60 7.68 0.94
N GLU A 40 5.69 7.19 1.55
CA GLU A 40 6.84 6.67 0.82
C GLU A 40 6.48 5.41 0.02
N GLY A 41 5.76 4.46 0.62
CA GLY A 41 5.30 3.24 -0.07
C GLY A 41 4.35 3.52 -1.23
N LEU A 42 3.70 4.69 -1.22
CA LEU A 42 2.85 5.20 -2.31
C LEU A 42 3.63 6.06 -3.33
N GLY A 43 4.91 6.34 -3.10
CA GLY A 43 5.76 7.12 -4.00
C GLY A 43 5.59 8.64 -3.90
N HIS A 44 5.00 9.15 -2.80
CA HIS A 44 4.94 10.58 -2.53
C HIS A 44 6.15 10.97 -1.67
N SER A 45 7.27 11.29 -2.32
CA SER A 45 8.46 11.84 -1.66
C SER A 45 8.24 13.33 -1.41
N SER A 46 7.99 13.72 -0.16
CA SER A 46 8.15 15.12 0.25
C SER A 46 9.65 15.38 0.45
N GLU A 47 10.33 15.94 -0.54
CA GLU A 47 11.81 15.97 -0.58
C GLU A 47 12.49 16.76 0.55
N LYS A 48 11.81 17.70 1.23
CA LYS A 48 12.52 18.72 2.03
C LYS A 48 12.70 18.39 3.53
N VAL A 49 11.91 17.48 4.09
CA VAL A 49 12.00 17.06 5.51
C VAL A 49 12.39 15.58 5.64
N THR A 50 12.35 14.84 4.53
CA THR A 50 12.31 13.37 4.58
C THR A 50 13.67 12.72 4.35
N ASN A 51 14.69 13.37 3.78
CA ASN A 51 16.01 12.74 3.55
C ASN A 51 16.69 12.19 4.83
N VAL A 52 16.50 12.85 5.98
CA VAL A 52 17.03 12.37 7.27
C VAL A 52 16.20 11.21 7.85
N TYR A 53 14.88 11.19 7.60
CA TYR A 53 13.96 10.12 8.04
C TYR A 53 13.94 8.91 7.08
N LEU A 54 14.23 9.10 5.79
CA LEU A 54 14.22 8.07 4.75
C LEU A 54 15.48 7.23 4.75
N ALA A 55 16.64 7.83 5.02
CA ALA A 55 17.89 7.07 5.21
C ALA A 55 17.77 6.05 6.35
N SER A 56 16.85 6.28 7.30
CA SER A 56 16.57 5.38 8.43
C SER A 56 15.40 4.41 8.17
N PHE A 57 14.52 4.67 7.19
CA PHE A 57 13.50 3.72 6.74
C PHE A 57 14.10 2.70 5.76
N ASN A 58 14.96 1.83 6.29
CA ASN A 58 15.47 0.66 5.57
C ASN A 58 14.32 -0.18 4.97
N ASN A 59 14.54 -0.81 3.81
CA ASN A 59 13.65 -1.78 3.14
C ASN A 59 12.99 -2.80 4.11
N ASN A 60 13.67 -3.13 5.22
CA ASN A 60 13.14 -3.96 6.30
C ASN A 60 11.86 -3.41 6.94
N ALA A 61 11.76 -2.09 7.12
CA ALA A 61 10.60 -1.47 7.75
C ALA A 61 9.38 -1.49 6.81
N MET A 62 9.59 -1.28 5.51
CA MET A 62 8.56 -1.47 4.47
C MET A 62 8.10 -2.94 4.40
N SER A 63 9.03 -3.88 4.45
CA SER A 63 8.72 -5.32 4.51
C SER A 63 7.88 -5.68 5.73
N LYS A 64 8.14 -5.05 6.89
CA LYS A 64 7.36 -5.25 8.12
C LYS A 64 5.95 -4.69 7.99
N ALA A 65 5.80 -3.49 7.42
CA ALA A 65 4.49 -2.89 7.14
C ALA A 65 3.65 -3.78 6.21
N ASN A 66 4.25 -4.26 5.12
CA ASN A 66 3.58 -5.16 4.17
C ASN A 66 3.16 -6.48 4.82
N ARG A 67 4.01 -7.10 5.64
CA ARG A 67 3.65 -8.33 6.38
C ARG A 67 2.46 -8.10 7.31
N LYS A 68 2.38 -6.92 7.94
CA LYS A 68 1.29 -6.58 8.86
C LYS A 68 -0.04 -6.48 8.11
N VAL A 69 -0.07 -5.74 7.01
CA VAL A 69 -1.25 -5.65 6.11
C VAL A 69 -1.66 -7.03 5.58
N ILE A 70 -0.70 -7.82 5.08
CA ILE A 70 -0.97 -9.18 4.56
C ILE A 70 -1.51 -10.09 5.67
N SER A 71 -0.99 -10.00 6.90
CA SER A 71 -1.47 -10.82 8.02
C SER A 71 -2.90 -10.51 8.43
N ARG A 72 -3.35 -9.26 8.23
CA ARG A 72 -4.73 -8.84 8.47
C ARG A 72 -5.69 -9.42 7.43
N ILE A 73 -5.27 -9.42 6.16
CA ILE A 73 -6.05 -9.95 5.03
C ILE A 73 -6.06 -11.49 5.03
N TYR A 74 -4.92 -12.10 5.34
CA TYR A 74 -4.73 -13.54 5.42
C TYR A 74 -4.29 -13.95 6.83
N PRO A 75 -5.23 -14.11 7.78
CA PRO A 75 -4.88 -14.55 9.13
C PRO A 75 -4.32 -15.97 9.06
N LYS A 76 -3.03 -16.13 9.38
CA LYS A 76 -2.45 -17.47 9.54
C LYS A 76 -3.23 -18.21 10.62
N LYS A 77 -3.84 -19.35 10.27
CA LYS A 77 -4.38 -20.29 11.27
C LYS A 77 -3.25 -20.64 12.24
N LYS A 78 -3.40 -20.28 13.52
CA LYS A 78 -2.51 -20.76 14.58
C LYS A 78 -2.49 -22.28 14.50
N LYS A 79 -1.31 -22.86 14.23
CA LYS A 79 -1.09 -24.30 14.33
C LYS A 79 -1.34 -24.65 15.81
N LYS A 80 -2.48 -25.30 16.10
CA LYS A 80 -2.74 -25.89 17.43
C LYS A 80 -1.59 -26.84 17.71
N ARG A 81 -0.76 -26.49 18.70
CA ARG A 81 0.05 -27.47 19.43
C ARG A 81 -0.86 -28.23 20.36
#